data_AF-A0A512DAR3-F1
#
_entry.id   AF-A0A512DAR3-F1
#
_cell.length_a   1.000
_cell.length_b   1.000
_cell.length_c   1.000
_cell.angle_alpha   90.00
_cell.angle_beta   90.00
_cell.angle_gamma   90.00
#
_symmetry.space_group_name_H-M   'P 1'
#
loop_
_entity.id
_entity.type
_entity.pdbx_description
1 polymer ?
#
loop_
_entity_poly.entity_id
_entity_poly.type
_entity_poly.pdbx_seq_one_letter_code
_entity_poly.pdbx_strand_id
1 'polypeptide(L)'
;MSGRSGTSGRSGTSGTSGTSGTSGTAVRAARPGRRTLGDLLVLLWVVVWLGVGRAVHAQVMRLAEPGRTVEEAGRSLGDGLAQAGETVARAPFLGRELQAPFDAAGEAAARLAGAGVAVQDGVSRTALVTALAVAGWPIVVVVGAWALHRWRGARRAAVARRLLARPDGVDLLALRALAAAPLDQLAALGPDVAGAWRRGDPDVTRGLATVALAELGVAPVSPPRT
;
A
#
# COMPACT_ATOMS: atom_id res chain seq x y z
N MET A 1 76.10 -17.34 -66.01
CA MET A 1 74.83 -18.07 -65.76
C MET A 1 73.75 -17.05 -65.46
N SER A 2 72.61 -17.22 -66.12
CA SER A 2 71.46 -16.32 -66.21
C SER A 2 70.63 -16.26 -64.91
N GLY A 3 69.89 -15.16 -64.71
CA GLY A 3 68.84 -15.01 -63.69
C GLY A 3 68.68 -13.56 -63.21
N ARG A 4 68.27 -12.60 -64.05
CA ARG A 4 66.87 -12.12 -64.27
C ARG A 4 66.16 -11.67 -62.98
N SER A 5 66.02 -10.34 -62.78
CA SER A 5 64.77 -9.53 -62.90
C SER A 5 63.81 -9.66 -61.70
N GLY A 6 63.21 -8.62 -61.13
CA GLY A 6 63.10 -7.19 -61.45
C GLY A 6 62.45 -6.48 -60.24
N THR A 7 62.67 -5.17 -60.09
CA THR A 7 61.64 -4.10 -60.27
C THR A 7 60.48 -4.15 -59.26
N SER A 8 59.96 -3.09 -58.66
CA SER A 8 60.28 -1.65 -58.57
C SER A 8 59.06 -1.03 -57.88
N GLY A 9 59.29 -0.07 -56.98
CA GLY A 9 58.32 0.99 -56.65
C GLY A 9 57.05 0.57 -55.91
N ARG A 10 56.32 1.45 -55.24
CA ARG A 10 56.52 2.85 -54.86
C ARG A 10 55.47 3.11 -53.77
N SER A 11 55.83 3.96 -52.82
CA SER A 11 54.98 4.84 -51.99
C SER A 11 53.45 4.74 -52.12
N GLY A 12 52.77 4.59 -50.98
CA GLY A 12 51.35 4.87 -50.82
C GLY A 12 51.02 5.23 -49.36
N THR A 13 51.04 6.52 -49.06
CA THR A 13 50.44 7.15 -47.89
C THR A 13 48.91 7.16 -48.04
N SER A 14 48.15 6.75 -47.01
CA SER A 14 46.81 7.30 -46.72
C SER A 14 46.09 6.56 -45.59
N GLY A 15 45.50 7.33 -44.69
CA GLY A 15 44.18 7.06 -44.10
C GLY A 15 44.20 6.29 -42.77
N THR A 16 44.06 6.96 -41.63
CA THR A 16 42.79 7.38 -40.98
C THR A 16 41.95 6.23 -40.40
N SER A 17 41.44 6.53 -39.20
CA SER A 17 40.25 5.97 -38.53
C SER A 17 40.33 4.54 -38.00
N GLY A 18 40.53 4.45 -36.69
CA GLY A 18 40.28 3.27 -35.88
C GLY A 18 40.01 3.65 -34.43
N THR A 19 39.21 4.70 -34.19
CA THR A 19 38.58 4.97 -32.90
C THR A 19 37.66 3.79 -32.57
N SER A 20 38.09 2.89 -31.69
CA SER A 20 37.20 1.96 -31.00
C SER A 20 36.49 2.70 -29.85
N GLY A 21 35.70 3.70 -30.25
CA GLY A 21 34.50 4.06 -29.52
C GLY A 21 33.41 3.04 -29.84
N THR A 22 32.46 2.89 -28.91
CA THR A 22 31.28 2.01 -28.92
C THR A 22 31.57 0.55 -28.56
N SER A 23 30.95 -0.05 -27.54
CA SER A 23 29.61 0.23 -27.04
C SER A 23 29.61 0.10 -25.53
N GLY A 24 29.22 1.20 -24.87
CA GLY A 24 28.74 1.12 -23.50
C GLY A 24 27.65 0.07 -23.44
N THR A 25 27.91 -1.02 -22.73
CA THR A 25 26.83 -1.77 -22.10
C THR A 25 26.31 -0.88 -20.97
N ALA A 26 25.55 0.13 -21.36
CA ALA A 26 24.50 0.67 -20.53
C ALA A 26 23.56 -0.51 -20.25
N VAL A 27 23.92 -1.29 -19.22
CA VAL A 27 23.08 -2.32 -18.66
C VAL A 27 21.91 -1.57 -18.06
N ARG A 28 20.93 -1.36 -18.94
CA ARG A 28 19.52 -1.11 -18.73
C ARG A 28 19.25 -0.67 -17.30
N ALA A 29 19.31 0.65 -17.07
CA ALA A 29 18.77 1.28 -15.89
C ALA A 29 17.44 0.59 -15.55
N ALA A 30 17.44 -0.15 -14.45
CA ALA A 30 16.27 -0.90 -14.00
C ALA A 30 15.14 0.12 -13.84
N ARG A 31 14.14 0.04 -14.72
CA ARG A 31 12.99 0.96 -14.79
C ARG A 31 12.44 1.23 -13.38
N PRO A 32 12.52 2.47 -12.84
CA PRO A 32 11.92 2.79 -11.54
C PRO A 32 10.38 2.81 -11.55
N GLY A 33 9.73 2.55 -12.70
CA GLY A 33 8.30 2.83 -12.88
C GLY A 33 7.30 1.71 -12.51
N ARG A 34 7.74 0.47 -12.26
CA ARG A 34 6.79 -0.62 -11.92
C ARG A 34 6.50 -0.76 -10.42
N ARG A 35 7.31 -0.11 -9.57
CA ARG A 35 7.08 -0.11 -8.11
C ARG A 35 6.11 1.00 -7.68
N THR A 36 5.99 2.09 -8.43
CA THR A 36 5.06 3.19 -8.13
C THR A 36 3.61 2.86 -8.43
N LEU A 37 3.33 2.11 -9.50
CA LEU A 37 1.94 1.86 -9.91
C LEU A 37 1.14 1.02 -8.90
N GLY A 38 1.76 0.02 -8.28
CA GLY A 38 1.11 -0.80 -7.25
C GLY A 38 0.76 0.01 -6.00
N ASP A 39 1.69 0.84 -5.54
CA ASP A 39 1.50 1.68 -4.36
C ASP A 39 0.47 2.79 -4.65
N LEU A 40 0.49 3.37 -5.86
CA LEU A 40 -0.53 4.33 -6.32
C LEU A 40 -1.91 3.70 -6.43
N LEU A 41 -2.01 2.45 -6.89
CA LEU A 41 -3.30 1.75 -6.98
C LEU A 41 -3.87 1.46 -5.59
N VAL A 42 -3.03 1.02 -4.64
CA VAL A 42 -3.43 0.82 -3.24
C VAL A 42 -3.85 2.16 -2.61
N LEU A 43 -3.08 3.23 -2.85
CA LEU A 43 -3.42 4.56 -2.35
C LEU A 43 -4.75 5.06 -2.92
N LEU A 44 -4.94 4.94 -4.24
CA LEU A 44 -6.18 5.29 -4.92
C LEU A 44 -7.36 4.49 -4.35
N TRP A 45 -7.17 3.19 -4.15
CA TRP A 45 -8.16 2.31 -3.53
C TRP A 45 -8.58 2.79 -2.14
N VAL A 46 -7.60 3.12 -1.29
CA VAL A 46 -7.86 3.67 0.05
C VAL A 46 -8.63 4.98 -0.05
N VAL A 47 -8.22 5.91 -0.92
CA VAL A 47 -8.89 7.20 -1.10
C VAL A 47 -10.34 7.02 -1.56
N VAL A 48 -10.60 6.12 -2.51
CA VAL A 48 -11.96 5.80 -2.98
C VAL A 48 -12.82 5.30 -1.83
N TRP A 49 -12.35 4.33 -1.05
CA TRP A 49 -13.12 3.77 0.06
C TRP A 49 -13.31 4.75 1.23
N LEU A 50 -12.35 5.64 1.48
CA LEU A 50 -12.55 6.75 2.42
C LEU A 50 -13.64 7.71 1.93
N GLY A 51 -13.72 7.96 0.62
CA GLY A 51 -14.81 8.72 0.00
C GLY A 51 -16.17 8.04 0.20
N VAL A 52 -16.24 6.73 -0.07
CA VAL A 52 -17.44 5.91 0.15
C VAL A 52 -17.88 5.93 1.61
N GLY A 53 -16.95 5.72 2.55
CA GLY A 53 -17.24 5.77 3.99
C GLY A 53 -17.79 7.12 4.43
N ARG A 54 -17.22 8.23 3.93
CA ARG A 54 -17.74 9.58 4.18
C ARG A 54 -19.14 9.78 3.60
N ALA A 55 -19.39 9.30 2.39
CA ALA A 55 -20.72 9.39 1.77
C ALA A 55 -21.76 8.61 2.60
N VAL A 56 -21.43 7.38 3.03
CA VAL A 56 -22.30 6.56 3.89
C VAL A 56 -22.57 7.26 5.22
N HIS A 57 -21.54 7.78 5.90
CA HIS A 57 -21.71 8.51 7.15
C HIS A 57 -22.65 9.71 6.98
N ALA A 58 -22.46 10.50 5.91
CA ALA A 58 -23.32 11.64 5.61
C ALA A 58 -24.78 11.23 5.35
N GLN A 59 -25.01 10.11 4.66
CA GLN A 59 -26.35 9.57 4.45
C GLN A 59 -27.01 9.17 5.77
N VAL A 60 -26.29 8.46 6.64
CA VAL A 60 -26.83 8.03 7.94
C VAL A 60 -27.09 9.24 8.85
N MET A 61 -26.23 10.25 8.83
CA MET A 61 -26.43 11.47 9.61
C MET A 61 -27.68 12.27 9.21
N ARG A 62 -28.25 12.06 8.01
CA ARG A 62 -29.57 12.62 7.67
C ARG A 62 -30.69 12.06 8.55
N LEU A 63 -30.54 10.81 9.03
CA LEU A 63 -31.51 10.23 9.98
C LEU A 63 -31.48 10.91 11.36
N ALA A 64 -30.49 11.75 11.66
CA ALA A 64 -30.45 12.53 12.89
C ALA A 64 -31.35 13.78 12.84
N GLU A 65 -31.77 14.21 11.63
CA GLU A 65 -32.57 15.41 11.43
C GLU A 65 -33.92 15.39 12.20
N PRO A 66 -34.71 14.30 12.18
CA PRO A 66 -35.91 14.20 13.01
C PRO A 66 -35.62 14.35 14.50
N GLY A 67 -34.48 13.84 14.98
CA GLY A 67 -34.05 13.98 16.37
C GLY A 67 -33.78 15.43 16.76
N ARG A 68 -33.23 16.24 15.84
CA ARG A 68 -33.03 17.69 16.05
C ARG A 68 -34.36 18.43 16.10
N THR A 69 -35.27 18.11 15.19
CA THR A 69 -36.61 18.70 15.18
C THR A 69 -37.35 18.41 16.49
N VAL A 70 -37.27 17.18 17.00
CA VAL A 70 -37.87 16.80 18.29
C VAL A 70 -37.20 17.50 19.47
N GLU A 71 -35.87 17.60 19.47
CA GLU A 71 -35.11 18.33 20.49
C GLU A 71 -35.52 19.81 20.56
N GLU A 72 -35.54 20.49 19.41
CA GLU A 72 -35.93 21.90 19.29
C GLU A 72 -37.39 22.12 19.69
N ALA A 73 -38.31 21.27 19.21
CA ALA A 73 -39.71 21.33 19.58
C ALA A 73 -39.91 21.13 21.09
N GLY A 74 -39.29 20.11 21.69
CA GLY A 74 -39.37 19.86 23.12
C GLY A 74 -38.79 21.00 23.98
N ARG A 75 -37.66 21.58 23.56
CA ARG A 75 -37.06 22.73 24.25
C ARG A 75 -37.96 23.96 24.19
N SER A 76 -38.45 24.31 22.99
CA SER A 76 -39.33 25.47 22.81
C SER A 76 -40.65 25.33 23.58
N LEU A 77 -41.23 24.13 23.63
CA LEU A 77 -42.39 23.84 24.47
C LEU A 77 -42.08 23.99 25.95
N GLY A 78 -40.96 23.43 26.41
CA GLY A 78 -40.52 23.53 27.80
C GLY A 78 -40.34 24.99 28.24
N ASP A 79 -39.68 25.81 27.42
CA ASP A 79 -39.45 27.24 27.68
C ASP A 79 -40.78 28.00 27.76
N GLY A 80 -41.71 27.76 26.82
CA GLY A 80 -43.03 28.39 26.82
C GLY A 80 -43.89 27.99 28.03
N LEU A 81 -43.84 26.71 28.42
CA LEU A 81 -44.56 26.20 29.60
C LEU A 81 -43.99 26.75 30.90
N ALA A 82 -42.66 26.85 31.03
CA ALA A 82 -42.01 27.47 32.18
C ALA A 82 -42.41 28.94 32.32
N GLN A 83 -42.40 29.70 31.21
CA GLN A 83 -42.83 31.10 31.21
C GLN A 83 -44.33 31.26 31.56
N ALA A 84 -45.19 30.36 31.08
CA ALA A 84 -46.60 30.33 31.45
C ALA A 84 -46.79 30.01 32.94
N GLY A 85 -46.05 29.02 33.46
CA GLY A 85 -46.04 28.64 34.87
C GLY A 85 -45.65 29.82 35.77
N GLU A 86 -44.58 30.55 35.43
CA GLU A 86 -44.17 31.75 36.16
C GLU A 86 -45.23 32.86 36.15
N THR A 87 -45.94 33.02 35.03
CA THR A 87 -47.00 34.02 34.90
C THR A 87 -48.19 33.68 35.79
N VAL A 88 -48.59 32.40 35.79
CA VAL A 88 -49.69 31.87 36.60
C VAL A 88 -49.36 31.86 38.09
N ALA A 89 -48.10 31.61 38.45
CA ALA A 89 -47.62 31.63 39.83
C ALA A 89 -47.82 32.99 40.53
N ARG A 90 -47.94 34.09 39.76
CA ARG A 90 -48.19 35.44 40.29
C ARG A 90 -49.66 35.69 40.67
N ALA A 91 -50.59 34.77 40.38
CA ALA A 91 -52.00 34.94 40.73
C ALA A 91 -52.25 34.79 42.24
N PRO A 92 -52.94 35.76 42.90
CA PRO A 92 -53.24 35.67 44.32
C PRO A 92 -54.23 34.51 44.60
N PHE A 93 -54.04 33.84 45.73
CA PHE A 93 -54.82 32.70 46.26
C PHE A 93 -54.73 31.36 45.49
N LEU A 94 -54.38 31.31 44.20
CA LEU A 94 -54.35 30.06 43.39
C LEU A 94 -53.02 29.76 42.67
N GLY A 95 -52.02 30.62 42.79
CA GLY A 95 -50.79 30.53 41.98
C GLY A 95 -50.05 29.17 42.03
N ARG A 96 -49.90 28.54 43.20
CA ARG A 96 -49.18 27.24 43.32
C ARG A 96 -49.94 26.06 42.72
N GLU A 97 -51.25 25.99 42.94
CA GLU A 97 -52.08 24.89 42.44
C GLU A 97 -52.17 24.92 40.91
N LEU A 98 -52.15 26.13 40.34
CA LEU A 98 -52.15 26.32 38.90
C LEU A 98 -50.76 26.21 38.27
N GLN A 99 -49.67 26.47 39.00
CA GLN A 99 -48.28 26.35 38.50
C GLN A 99 -47.84 24.89 38.33
N ALA A 100 -48.17 24.01 39.27
CA ALA A 100 -47.75 22.61 39.28
C ALA A 100 -47.98 21.84 37.95
N PRO A 101 -49.14 21.95 37.26
CA PRO A 101 -49.33 21.28 35.98
C PRO A 101 -48.45 21.85 34.85
N PHE A 102 -48.11 23.14 34.86
CA PHE A 102 -47.18 23.73 33.88
C PHE A 102 -45.75 23.25 34.12
N ASP A 103 -45.31 23.18 35.38
CA ASP A 103 -43.99 22.65 35.74
C ASP A 103 -43.87 21.18 35.30
N ALA A 104 -44.88 20.36 35.57
CA ALA A 104 -44.91 18.95 35.15
C ALA A 104 -44.90 18.80 33.62
N ALA A 105 -45.64 19.64 32.90
CA ALA A 105 -45.65 19.65 31.44
C ALA A 105 -44.29 20.11 30.87
N GLY A 106 -43.65 21.10 31.49
CA GLY A 106 -42.31 21.56 31.13
C GLY A 106 -41.25 20.47 31.33
N GLU A 107 -41.34 19.72 32.42
CA GLU A 107 -40.46 18.57 32.66
C GLU A 107 -40.66 17.47 31.60
N ALA A 108 -41.92 17.17 31.24
CA ALA A 108 -42.21 16.21 30.17
C ALA A 108 -41.65 16.68 28.81
N ALA A 109 -41.75 17.98 28.49
CA ALA A 109 -41.17 18.58 27.29
C ALA A 109 -39.63 18.50 27.30
N ALA A 110 -39.00 18.72 28.45
CA ALA A 110 -37.55 18.56 28.62
C ALA A 110 -37.09 17.10 28.42
N ARG A 111 -37.85 16.11 28.93
CA ARG A 111 -37.60 14.69 28.68
C ARG A 111 -37.71 14.35 27.20
N LEU A 112 -38.71 14.91 26.51
CA LEU A 112 -38.87 14.75 25.06
C LEU A 112 -37.68 15.34 24.29
N ALA A 113 -37.21 16.53 24.69
CA ALA A 113 -36.01 17.12 24.10
C ALA A 113 -34.77 16.23 24.31
N GLY A 114 -34.61 15.70 25.52
CA GLY A 114 -33.54 14.73 25.84
C GLY A 114 -33.62 13.44 25.02
N ALA A 115 -34.83 12.95 24.72
CA ALA A 115 -35.02 11.82 23.81
C ALA A 115 -34.57 12.14 22.38
N GLY A 116 -34.82 13.37 21.90
CA GLY A 116 -34.31 13.87 20.62
C GLY A 116 -32.78 13.82 20.53
N VAL A 117 -32.08 14.24 21.58
CA VAL A 117 -30.61 14.14 21.69
C VAL A 117 -30.15 12.68 21.67
N ALA A 118 -30.80 11.81 22.45
CA ALA A 118 -30.43 10.39 22.50
C ALA A 118 -30.56 9.69 21.14
N VAL A 119 -31.56 10.04 20.33
CA VAL A 119 -31.72 9.56 18.96
C VAL A 119 -30.55 10.03 18.08
N GLN A 120 -30.18 11.32 18.15
CA GLN A 120 -29.06 11.85 17.37
C GLN A 120 -27.74 11.16 17.71
N ASP A 121 -27.48 10.91 19.00
CA ASP A 121 -26.29 10.19 19.46
C ASP A 121 -26.27 8.74 18.96
N GLY A 122 -27.42 8.06 19.00
CA GLY A 122 -27.58 6.72 18.44
C GLY A 122 -27.27 6.69 16.94
N VAL A 123 -27.84 7.62 16.18
CA VAL A 123 -27.60 7.75 14.74
C VAL A 123 -26.12 8.02 14.47
N SER A 124 -25.50 8.94 15.21
CA SER A 124 -24.08 9.28 15.07
C SER A 124 -23.16 8.06 15.28
N ARG A 125 -23.38 7.29 16.35
CA ARG A 125 -22.62 6.05 16.61
C ARG A 125 -22.81 5.03 15.50
N THR A 126 -24.06 4.82 15.07
CA THR A 126 -24.37 3.87 14.00
C THR A 126 -23.73 4.29 12.69
N ALA A 127 -23.78 5.59 12.36
CA ALA A 127 -23.15 6.17 11.18
C ALA A 127 -21.64 5.91 11.16
N LEU A 128 -20.97 6.08 12.32
CA LEU A 128 -19.54 5.81 12.44
C LEU A 128 -19.22 4.33 12.27
N VAL A 129 -19.93 3.44 12.98
CA VAL A 129 -19.70 1.98 12.90
C VAL A 129 -19.95 1.47 11.49
N THR A 130 -21.06 1.86 10.86
CA THR A 130 -21.38 1.46 9.49
C THR A 130 -20.36 1.99 8.49
N ALA A 131 -19.98 3.27 8.58
CA ALA A 131 -18.96 3.84 7.69
C ALA A 131 -17.60 3.12 7.84
N LEU A 132 -17.20 2.81 9.07
CA LEU A 132 -15.96 2.10 9.35
C LEU A 132 -16.03 0.64 8.87
N ALA A 133 -17.16 -0.05 9.03
CA ALA A 133 -17.32 -1.41 8.54
C ALA A 133 -17.26 -1.46 7.00
N VAL A 134 -17.98 -0.56 6.33
CA VAL A 134 -18.05 -0.49 4.87
C VAL A 134 -16.70 -0.11 4.24
N ALA A 135 -16.01 0.90 4.79
CA ALA A 135 -14.73 1.34 4.24
C ALA A 135 -13.54 0.50 4.75
N GLY A 136 -13.57 0.13 6.04
CA GLY A 136 -12.46 -0.53 6.71
C GLY A 136 -12.22 -1.95 6.20
N TRP A 137 -13.26 -2.74 6.00
CA TRP A 137 -13.13 -4.12 5.51
C TRP A 137 -12.35 -4.23 4.18
N PRO A 138 -12.75 -3.56 3.08
CA PRO A 138 -12.03 -3.64 1.80
C PRO A 138 -10.63 -3.02 1.86
N ILE A 139 -10.42 -2.00 2.69
CA ILE A 139 -9.09 -1.42 2.92
C ILE A 139 -8.18 -2.46 3.59
N VAL A 140 -8.62 -3.07 4.69
CA VAL A 140 -7.84 -4.06 5.45
C VAL A 140 -7.50 -5.26 4.59
N VAL A 141 -8.44 -5.76 3.78
CA VAL A 141 -8.20 -6.91 2.90
C VAL A 141 -7.12 -6.58 1.86
N VAL A 142 -7.24 -5.47 1.13
CA VAL A 142 -6.29 -5.11 0.06
C VAL A 142 -4.92 -4.73 0.63
N VAL A 143 -4.90 -3.86 1.64
CA VAL A 143 -3.65 -3.43 2.29
C VAL A 143 -2.97 -4.61 2.99
N GLY A 144 -3.74 -5.47 3.67
CA GLY A 144 -3.23 -6.67 4.32
C GLY A 144 -2.65 -7.67 3.32
N ALA A 145 -3.35 -7.95 2.21
CA ALA A 145 -2.84 -8.82 1.15
C ALA A 145 -1.58 -8.25 0.49
N TRP A 146 -1.56 -6.95 0.17
CA TRP A 146 -0.40 -6.25 -0.38
C TRP A 146 0.78 -6.29 0.60
N ALA A 147 0.55 -5.98 1.87
CA ALA A 147 1.57 -5.99 2.92
C ALA A 147 2.12 -7.41 3.14
N LEU A 148 1.27 -8.43 3.16
CA LEU A 148 1.70 -9.82 3.32
C LEU A 148 2.52 -10.29 2.10
N HIS A 149 2.09 -9.97 0.88
CA HIS A 149 2.84 -10.26 -0.33
C HIS A 149 4.21 -9.59 -0.31
N ARG A 150 4.25 -8.30 0.07
CA ARG A 150 5.49 -7.52 0.20
C ARG A 150 6.41 -8.07 1.28
N TRP A 151 5.87 -8.41 2.44
CA TRP A 151 6.61 -8.95 3.57
C TRP A 151 7.17 -10.35 3.30
N ARG A 152 6.40 -11.22 2.62
CA ARG A 152 6.89 -12.53 2.17
C ARG A 152 8.10 -12.38 1.23
N GLY A 153 8.05 -11.43 0.29
CA GLY A 153 9.20 -11.08 -0.56
C GLY A 153 10.40 -10.59 0.26
N ALA A 154 10.16 -9.65 1.18
CA ALA A 154 11.22 -9.08 2.02
C ALA A 154 11.88 -10.12 2.95
N ARG A 155 11.10 -11.05 3.53
CA ARG A 155 11.62 -12.16 4.35
C ARG A 155 12.48 -13.11 3.55
N ARG A 156 12.02 -13.53 2.35
CA ARG A 156 12.80 -14.40 1.47
C ARG A 156 14.13 -13.77 1.08
N ALA A 157 14.10 -12.48 0.73
CA ALA A 157 15.31 -11.70 0.45
C ALA A 157 16.23 -11.58 1.68
N ALA A 158 15.68 -11.43 2.88
CA ALA A 158 16.47 -11.35 4.11
C ALA A 158 17.16 -12.68 4.45
N VAL A 159 16.50 -13.82 4.24
CA VAL A 159 17.09 -15.15 4.42
C VAL A 159 18.21 -15.38 3.40
N ALA A 160 18.00 -14.99 2.14
CA ALA A 160 19.02 -15.08 1.09
C ALA A 160 20.29 -14.27 1.42
N ARG A 161 20.11 -13.03 1.93
CA ARG A 161 21.23 -12.19 2.38
C ARG A 161 21.97 -12.79 3.58
N ARG A 162 21.27 -13.46 4.49
CA ARG A 162 21.91 -14.18 5.62
C ARG A 162 22.70 -15.39 5.16
N LEU A 163 22.23 -16.09 4.12
CA LEU A 163 22.96 -17.22 3.54
C LEU A 163 24.25 -16.75 2.86
N LEU A 164 24.22 -15.63 2.14
CA LEU A 164 25.42 -15.02 1.54
C LEU A 164 26.50 -14.63 2.56
N ALA A 165 26.13 -14.34 3.79
CA ALA A 165 27.08 -14.01 4.86
C ALA A 165 27.79 -15.27 5.43
N ARG A 166 27.43 -16.47 4.97
CA ARG A 166 28.00 -17.74 5.41
C ARG A 166 29.07 -18.20 4.42
N PRO A 167 30.18 -18.82 4.88
CA PRO A 167 31.27 -19.26 4.00
C PRO A 167 30.81 -20.10 2.79
N ASP A 168 29.84 -20.99 3.01
CA ASP A 168 29.32 -21.90 1.96
C ASP A 168 28.03 -21.38 1.30
N GLY A 169 27.71 -20.10 1.52
CA GLY A 169 26.44 -19.49 1.12
C GLY A 169 26.20 -19.47 -0.39
N VAL A 170 27.27 -19.32 -1.16
CA VAL A 170 27.23 -19.28 -2.62
C VAL A 170 26.88 -20.67 -3.20
N ASP A 171 27.45 -21.73 -2.64
CA ASP A 171 27.18 -23.11 -3.07
C ASP A 171 25.74 -23.54 -2.76
N LEU A 172 25.21 -23.14 -1.59
CA LEU A 172 23.80 -23.39 -1.24
C LEU A 172 22.83 -22.64 -2.16
N LEU A 173 23.18 -21.43 -2.59
CA LEU A 173 22.38 -20.67 -3.56
C LEU A 173 22.47 -21.29 -4.96
N ALA A 174 23.64 -21.79 -5.36
CA ALA A 174 23.83 -22.49 -6.62
C ALA A 174 23.01 -23.80 -6.67
N LEU A 175 23.01 -24.57 -5.58
CA LEU A 175 22.17 -25.77 -5.41
C LEU A 175 20.68 -25.45 -5.50
N ARG A 176 20.24 -24.36 -4.84
CA ARG A 176 18.85 -23.90 -4.94
C ARG A 176 18.48 -23.55 -6.38
N ALA A 177 19.35 -22.85 -7.10
CA ALA A 177 19.12 -22.51 -8.50
C ALA A 177 18.96 -23.78 -9.35
N LEU A 178 19.84 -24.76 -9.19
CA LEU A 178 19.73 -26.03 -9.91
C LEU A 178 18.43 -26.80 -9.60
N ALA A 179 17.92 -26.69 -8.37
CA ALA A 179 16.73 -27.40 -7.94
C ALA A 179 15.40 -26.71 -8.31
N ALA A 180 15.39 -25.37 -8.43
CA ALA A 180 14.15 -24.60 -8.50
C ALA A 180 14.10 -23.53 -9.60
N ALA A 181 15.23 -23.21 -10.25
CA ALA A 181 15.24 -22.21 -11.31
C ALA A 181 14.60 -22.77 -12.60
N PRO A 182 13.90 -21.94 -13.37
CA PRO A 182 13.29 -22.36 -14.62
C PRO A 182 14.36 -22.65 -15.70
N LEU A 183 14.05 -23.61 -16.58
CA LEU A 183 14.99 -24.21 -17.54
C LEU A 183 15.56 -23.22 -18.56
N ASP A 184 14.82 -22.15 -18.87
CA ASP A 184 15.25 -21.06 -19.75
C ASP A 184 16.42 -20.26 -19.16
N GLN A 185 16.40 -20.01 -17.85
CA GLN A 185 17.47 -19.30 -17.15
C GLN A 185 18.72 -20.18 -16.96
N LEU A 186 18.53 -21.48 -16.77
CA LEU A 186 19.64 -22.44 -16.71
C LEU A 186 20.29 -22.60 -18.09
N ALA A 187 19.51 -22.69 -19.17
CA ALA A 187 20.04 -22.79 -20.52
C ALA A 187 20.86 -21.54 -20.95
N ALA A 188 20.52 -20.36 -20.41
CA ALA A 188 21.26 -19.13 -20.67
C ALA A 188 22.68 -19.12 -20.06
N LEU A 189 22.97 -19.97 -19.06
CA LEU A 189 24.30 -20.10 -18.46
C LEU A 189 25.25 -20.99 -19.28
N GLY A 190 24.76 -21.69 -20.29
CA GLY A 190 25.55 -22.47 -21.23
C GLY A 190 25.05 -23.91 -21.42
N PRO A 191 25.66 -24.68 -22.34
CA PRO A 191 25.22 -26.03 -22.68
C PRO A 191 25.59 -27.10 -21.64
N ASP A 192 26.61 -26.89 -20.78
CA ASP A 192 27.06 -27.87 -19.77
C ASP A 192 27.06 -27.30 -18.33
N VAL A 193 25.93 -26.72 -17.90
CA VAL A 193 25.81 -26.12 -16.55
C VAL A 193 25.96 -27.17 -15.45
N ALA A 194 25.33 -28.34 -15.61
CA ALA A 194 25.36 -29.40 -14.60
C ALA A 194 26.74 -30.07 -14.49
N GLY A 195 27.44 -30.25 -15.62
CA GLY A 195 28.81 -30.78 -15.62
C GLY A 195 29.80 -29.78 -15.04
N ALA A 196 29.73 -28.51 -15.43
CA ALA A 196 30.62 -27.47 -14.91
C ALA A 196 30.44 -27.24 -13.41
N TRP A 197 29.20 -27.25 -12.91
CA TRP A 197 28.94 -27.19 -11.47
C TRP A 197 29.51 -28.40 -10.70
N ARG A 198 29.35 -29.63 -11.22
CA ARG A 198 29.94 -30.84 -10.59
C ARG A 198 31.46 -30.82 -10.54
N ARG A 199 32.11 -30.15 -11.49
CA ARG A 199 33.58 -29.96 -11.53
C ARG A 199 34.06 -28.85 -10.60
N GLY A 200 33.15 -28.16 -9.91
CA GLY A 200 33.47 -27.06 -9.00
C GLY A 200 33.88 -25.77 -9.70
N ASP A 201 33.42 -25.54 -10.93
CA ASP A 201 33.71 -24.32 -11.67
C ASP A 201 33.18 -23.08 -10.89
N PRO A 202 34.07 -22.20 -10.40
CA PRO A 202 33.67 -21.09 -9.53
C PRO A 202 32.84 -20.04 -10.28
N ASP A 203 32.95 -19.93 -11.59
CA ASP A 203 32.19 -18.95 -12.38
C ASP A 203 30.77 -19.44 -12.65
N VAL A 204 30.60 -20.73 -12.92
CA VAL A 204 29.25 -21.34 -13.05
C VAL A 204 28.51 -21.33 -11.72
N THR A 205 29.18 -21.64 -10.62
CA THR A 205 28.59 -21.59 -9.27
C THR A 205 28.14 -20.17 -8.91
N ARG A 206 28.93 -19.13 -9.19
CA ARG A 206 28.51 -17.73 -8.98
C ARG A 206 27.38 -17.32 -9.91
N GLY A 207 27.37 -17.79 -11.16
CA GLY A 207 26.28 -17.57 -12.12
C GLY A 207 24.96 -18.14 -11.61
N LEU A 208 24.97 -19.40 -11.14
CA LEU A 208 23.81 -20.05 -10.53
C LEU A 208 23.35 -19.33 -9.25
N ALA A 209 24.27 -18.94 -8.37
CA ALA A 209 23.92 -18.16 -7.18
C ALA A 209 23.27 -16.82 -7.55
N THR A 210 23.71 -16.19 -8.65
CA THR A 210 23.14 -14.93 -9.15
C THR A 210 21.72 -15.12 -9.66
N VAL A 211 21.44 -16.23 -10.35
CA VAL A 211 20.07 -16.61 -10.76
C VAL A 211 19.17 -16.79 -9.53
N ALA A 212 19.61 -17.53 -8.51
CA ALA A 212 18.86 -17.69 -7.27
C ALA A 212 18.59 -16.34 -6.55
N LEU A 213 19.55 -15.42 -6.56
CA LEU A 213 19.39 -14.10 -5.95
C LEU A 213 18.42 -13.20 -6.73
N ALA A 214 18.47 -13.26 -8.06
CA ALA A 214 17.56 -12.51 -8.93
C ALA A 214 16.10 -12.91 -8.71
N GLU A 215 15.80 -14.20 -8.57
CA GLU A 215 14.46 -14.70 -8.21
C GLU A 215 13.98 -14.22 -6.83
N LEU A 216 14.92 -14.04 -5.90
CA LEU A 216 14.64 -13.55 -4.55
C LEU A 216 14.60 -12.02 -4.46
N GLY A 217 14.83 -11.32 -5.59
CA GLY A 217 14.85 -9.86 -5.67
C GLY A 217 16.03 -9.22 -4.95
N VAL A 218 17.13 -9.95 -4.79
CA VAL A 218 18.39 -9.47 -4.18
C VAL A 218 19.38 -9.10 -5.30
N ALA A 219 20.17 -8.05 -5.07
CA ALA A 219 21.16 -7.59 -6.05
C ALA A 219 22.18 -8.71 -6.38
N PRO A 220 22.64 -8.78 -7.64
CA PRO A 220 23.56 -9.84 -8.10
C PRO A 220 24.91 -9.76 -7.40
N VAL A 221 25.54 -10.93 -7.17
CA VAL A 221 26.97 -10.99 -6.78
C VAL A 221 27.78 -10.51 -7.98
N SER A 222 28.50 -9.39 -7.83
CA SER A 222 29.30 -8.84 -8.92
C SER A 222 30.51 -9.74 -9.23
N PRO A 223 30.87 -9.96 -10.50
CA PRO A 223 32.09 -10.68 -10.84
C PRO A 223 33.32 -9.86 -10.42
N PRO A 224 34.42 -10.50 -9.98
CA PRO A 224 35.67 -9.80 -9.72
C PRO A 224 36.15 -9.15 -11.03
N ARG A 225 36.48 -7.85 -10.97
CA ARG A 225 37.22 -7.18 -12.03
C ARG A 225 38.66 -7.68 -11.95
N THR A 226 39.07 -8.44 -12.96
CA THR A 226 40.48 -8.77 -13.23
C THR A 226 41.23 -7.54 -13.68
#